data_AF-A0A953RAE8-F1
#
_entry.id   AF-A0A953RAE8-F1
#
_cell.length_a   1.000
_cell.length_b   1.000
_cell.length_c   1.000
_cell.angle_alpha   90.00
_cell.angle_beta   90.00
_cell.angle_gamma   90.00
#
_symmetry.space_group_name_H-M   'P 1'
#
loop_
_entity.id
_entity.type
_entity.pdbx_description
1 polymer ?
#
loop_
_entity_poly.entity_id
_entity_poly.type
_entity_poly.pdbx_seq_one_letter_code
_entity_poly.pdbx_strand_id
1 'polypeptide(L)'
;MPPRVSLHPTQVYADGYDIATLQIDARKAAGKPRISIVENPHGAAIQDIVEIDGQGGQWQAQIRAGVMPGRVVLRVQFPNLPPAAAEFTATPSDSDTFEDGTPDFLRLDDDHDRGAFRRWFTYIAEEQYFQEPANRPAEIDDCAALIRYAYREALHAHDSGWAEAARLPIVPPFSPIAKYQYPYTPLGAALFRVEDGPYRATDQAGKAFAQFADVETLWRFNTHYLGRDLSRALPGDLLFFRQDAGHMPFHSMIYLGESQLRKDRNLYVLYHTGPDGADPGEIRRLTTEQLLRFPQPEWRPISGNPNFLGLFRWNILRKVSETYDARHF
;
A
#
# COMPACT_ATOMS: atom_id res chain seq x y z
N MET A 1 -3.12 44.63 4.97
CA MET A 1 -3.96 43.69 5.74
C MET A 1 -3.68 42.29 5.23
N PRO A 2 -3.53 41.30 6.12
CA PRO A 2 -3.43 39.90 5.70
C PRO A 2 -4.73 39.46 4.99
N PRO A 3 -4.67 38.43 4.12
CA PRO A 3 -5.87 37.83 3.57
C PRO A 3 -6.70 37.19 4.69
N ARG A 4 -8.03 37.19 4.53
CA ARG A 4 -8.92 36.45 5.43
C ARG A 4 -8.96 35.00 4.98
N VAL A 5 -8.76 34.08 5.91
CA VAL A 5 -8.79 32.64 5.64
C VAL A 5 -9.76 31.98 6.60
N SER A 6 -10.49 30.97 6.11
CA SER A 6 -11.36 30.12 6.91
C SER A 6 -11.32 28.70 6.38
N LEU A 7 -11.43 27.72 7.27
CA LEU A 7 -11.32 26.32 6.94
C LEU A 7 -12.48 25.57 7.59
N HIS A 8 -13.23 24.80 6.80
CA HIS A 8 -14.39 24.06 7.29
C HIS A 8 -14.48 22.66 6.65
N PRO A 9 -14.76 21.60 7.44
CA PRO A 9 -14.81 21.62 8.91
C PRO A 9 -13.41 21.86 9.53
N THR A 10 -13.38 22.27 10.80
CA THR A 10 -12.13 22.43 11.58
C THR A 10 -11.69 21.13 12.27
N GLN A 11 -12.47 20.06 12.09
CA GLN A 11 -12.21 18.72 12.58
C GLN A 11 -12.58 17.72 11.49
N VAL A 12 -11.68 16.79 11.21
CA VAL A 12 -11.84 15.71 10.21
C VAL A 12 -11.24 14.42 10.76
N TYR A 13 -11.60 13.27 10.21
CA TYR A 13 -10.91 12.02 10.50
C TYR A 13 -9.57 11.95 9.74
N ALA A 14 -8.57 11.36 10.40
CA ALA A 14 -7.28 10.99 9.80
C ALA A 14 -7.43 9.66 9.07
N ASP A 15 -8.32 9.62 8.08
CA ASP A 15 -8.70 8.42 7.33
C ASP A 15 -8.11 8.39 5.90
N GLY A 16 -7.39 9.44 5.50
CA GLY A 16 -6.83 9.58 4.15
C GLY A 16 -7.81 10.14 3.09
N TYR A 17 -9.07 10.42 3.45
CA TYR A 17 -10.13 10.76 2.49
C TYR A 17 -10.99 11.95 2.90
N ASP A 18 -11.21 12.19 4.18
CA ASP A 18 -11.98 13.34 4.66
C ASP A 18 -11.42 14.66 4.12
N ILE A 19 -12.30 15.63 3.89
CA ILE A 19 -11.93 16.87 3.22
C ILE A 19 -12.33 18.07 4.07
N ALA A 20 -11.39 19.01 4.23
CA ALA A 20 -11.64 20.36 4.69
C ALA A 20 -11.49 21.35 3.53
N THR A 21 -12.43 22.28 3.40
CA THR A 21 -12.39 23.33 2.40
C THR A 21 -11.79 24.60 2.97
N LEU A 22 -10.68 25.07 2.39
CA LEU A 22 -10.04 26.34 2.71
C LEU A 22 -10.60 27.43 1.80
N GLN A 23 -11.23 28.45 2.38
CA GLN A 23 -11.63 29.68 1.70
C GLN A 23 -10.65 30.80 2.01
N ILE A 24 -10.24 31.55 0.98
CA ILE A 24 -9.27 32.63 1.06
C ILE A 24 -9.85 33.87 0.37
N ASP A 25 -10.06 34.94 1.15
CA ASP A 25 -10.42 36.26 0.63
C ASP A 25 -9.21 37.19 0.71
N ALA A 26 -8.76 37.68 -0.45
CA ALA A 26 -7.66 38.61 -0.60
C ALA A 26 -8.06 39.82 -1.47
N ARG A 27 -7.18 40.82 -1.54
CA ARG A 27 -7.35 41.93 -2.49
C ARG A 27 -7.13 41.41 -3.91
N LYS A 28 -7.97 41.80 -4.87
CA LYS A 28 -7.93 41.33 -6.28
C LYS A 28 -6.54 41.34 -6.95
N ALA A 29 -5.69 42.31 -6.62
CA ALA A 29 -4.34 42.42 -7.19
C ALA A 29 -3.30 41.47 -6.57
N ALA A 30 -3.69 40.59 -5.63
CA ALA A 30 -2.76 39.71 -4.92
C ALA A 30 -2.28 38.51 -5.75
N GLY A 31 -3.02 38.13 -6.79
CA GLY A 31 -2.72 36.95 -7.63
C GLY A 31 -3.07 35.62 -6.93
N LYS A 32 -2.56 34.50 -7.47
CA LYS A 32 -2.82 33.16 -6.93
C LYS A 32 -2.08 32.92 -5.61
N PRO A 33 -2.74 32.42 -4.55
CA PRO A 33 -2.06 32.08 -3.30
C PRO A 33 -1.17 30.85 -3.47
N ARG A 34 -0.07 30.84 -2.72
CA ARG A 34 0.66 29.62 -2.39
C ARG A 34 0.18 29.11 -1.04
N ILE A 35 -0.14 27.83 -0.96
CA ILE A 35 -0.54 27.16 0.28
C ILE A 35 0.53 26.12 0.60
N SER A 36 0.94 26.05 1.87
CA SER A 36 1.82 24.98 2.36
C SER A 36 1.38 24.51 3.75
N ILE A 37 1.64 23.24 4.06
CA ILE A 37 1.45 22.70 5.41
C ILE A 37 2.74 22.96 6.19
N VAL A 38 2.64 23.61 7.35
CA VAL A 38 3.79 23.97 8.19
C VAL A 38 3.88 23.16 9.48
N GLU A 39 2.80 22.46 9.84
CA GLU A 39 2.74 21.54 10.97
C GLU A 39 1.98 20.29 10.53
N ASN A 40 2.52 19.10 10.84
CA ASN A 40 2.03 17.80 10.39
C ASN A 40 1.94 17.68 8.84
N PRO A 41 3.07 17.71 8.11
CA PRO A 41 3.09 17.69 6.64
C PRO A 41 2.53 16.40 6.01
N HIS A 42 2.42 15.32 6.78
CA HIS A 42 1.82 14.04 6.35
C HIS A 42 0.38 13.87 6.86
N GLY A 43 -0.15 14.84 7.62
CA GLY A 43 -1.52 14.85 8.12
C GLY A 43 -2.54 15.34 7.12
N ALA A 44 -2.10 15.89 5.98
CA ALA A 44 -2.98 16.35 4.91
C ALA A 44 -2.26 16.47 3.56
N ALA A 45 -3.04 16.54 2.49
CA ALA A 45 -2.60 16.92 1.16
C ALA A 45 -3.43 18.11 0.67
N ILE A 46 -2.76 19.12 0.11
CA ILE A 46 -3.42 20.24 -0.57
C ILE A 46 -3.76 19.77 -1.98
N GLN A 47 -5.04 19.79 -2.33
CA GLN A 47 -5.52 19.49 -3.67
C GLN A 47 -5.66 20.79 -4.50
N ASP A 48 -6.57 20.81 -5.48
CA ASP A 48 -6.71 21.92 -6.41
C ASP A 48 -6.98 23.27 -5.70
N ILE A 49 -6.24 24.29 -6.13
CA ILE A 49 -6.44 25.68 -5.74
C ILE A 49 -7.15 26.39 -6.89
N VAL A 50 -8.43 26.68 -6.67
CA VAL A 50 -9.33 27.26 -7.67
C VAL A 50 -9.72 28.69 -7.31
N GLU A 51 -9.91 29.51 -8.33
CA GLU A 51 -10.45 30.87 -8.20
C GLU A 51 -11.98 30.80 -8.30
N ILE A 52 -12.69 31.46 -7.40
CA ILE A 52 -14.16 31.34 -7.30
C ILE A 52 -14.89 32.42 -8.10
N ASP A 53 -14.39 33.66 -8.06
CA ASP A 53 -15.09 34.82 -8.63
C ASP A 53 -14.56 35.24 -10.01
N GLY A 54 -13.43 34.71 -10.47
CA GLY A 54 -12.75 35.11 -11.70
C GLY A 54 -12.25 36.56 -11.67
N GLN A 55 -12.15 37.16 -10.48
CA GLN A 55 -11.77 38.55 -10.25
C GLN A 55 -10.48 38.70 -9.43
N GLY A 56 -9.79 37.60 -9.15
CA GLY A 56 -8.49 37.50 -8.47
C GLY A 56 -8.56 37.68 -6.95
N GLY A 57 -9.76 37.76 -6.37
CA GLY A 57 -9.98 38.10 -4.96
C GLY A 57 -10.33 36.91 -4.08
N GLN A 58 -11.00 35.90 -4.63
CA GLN A 58 -11.52 34.77 -3.85
C GLN A 58 -10.97 33.44 -4.37
N TRP A 59 -10.35 32.69 -3.48
CA TRP A 59 -9.75 31.40 -3.78
C TRP A 59 -10.28 30.32 -2.84
N GLN A 60 -10.35 29.10 -3.35
CA GLN A 60 -10.70 27.92 -2.59
C GLN A 60 -9.66 26.82 -2.82
N ALA A 61 -9.35 26.06 -1.78
CA ALA A 61 -8.58 24.83 -1.90
C ALA A 61 -9.26 23.70 -1.13
N GLN A 62 -9.24 22.49 -1.70
CA GLN A 62 -9.60 21.28 -0.96
C GLN A 62 -8.37 20.74 -0.24
N ILE A 63 -8.53 20.40 1.04
CA ILE A 63 -7.49 19.86 1.90
C ILE A 63 -7.93 18.47 2.31
N ARG A 64 -7.35 17.44 1.69
CA ARG A 64 -7.65 16.06 2.03
C ARG A 64 -6.83 15.65 3.26
N ALA A 65 -7.48 15.09 4.27
CA ALA A 65 -6.80 14.52 5.42
C ALA A 65 -5.86 13.38 4.97
N GLY A 66 -4.72 13.25 5.63
CA GLY A 66 -3.89 12.06 5.58
C GLY A 66 -4.35 11.05 6.63
N VAL A 67 -3.50 10.07 6.92
CA VAL A 67 -3.75 9.08 7.98
C VAL A 67 -3.05 9.41 9.29
N MET A 68 -2.24 10.47 9.33
CA MET A 68 -1.54 10.92 10.52
C MET A 68 -2.44 11.88 11.33
N PRO A 69 -2.89 11.50 12.54
CA PRO A 69 -3.70 12.36 13.36
C PRO A 69 -2.90 13.52 13.94
N GLY A 70 -3.61 14.56 14.40
CA GLY A 70 -3.03 15.72 15.06
C GLY A 70 -3.45 17.04 14.43
N ARG A 71 -2.89 18.12 14.97
CA ARG A 71 -3.12 19.48 14.46
C ARG A 71 -2.38 19.66 13.13
N VAL A 72 -3.10 20.21 12.14
CA VAL A 72 -2.55 20.56 10.83
C VAL A 72 -2.66 22.06 10.65
N VAL A 73 -1.54 22.71 10.35
CA VAL A 73 -1.47 24.16 10.14
C VAL A 73 -1.12 24.46 8.70
N LEU A 74 -1.99 25.20 8.03
CA LEU A 74 -1.83 25.71 6.67
C LEU A 74 -1.30 27.13 6.72
N ARG A 75 -0.29 27.42 5.90
CA ARG A 75 0.22 28.77 5.65
C ARG A 75 -0.19 29.22 4.25
N VAL A 76 -0.90 30.34 4.18
CA VAL A 76 -1.33 30.98 2.94
C VAL A 76 -0.46 32.20 2.67
N GLN A 77 0.20 32.23 1.51
CA GLN A 77 1.14 33.28 1.12
C GLN A 77 0.74 33.89 -0.23
N PHE A 78 0.84 35.21 -0.30
CA PHE A 78 0.80 35.98 -1.54
C PHE A 78 2.11 36.77 -1.67
N PRO A 79 2.57 37.11 -2.90
CA PRO A 79 3.83 37.84 -3.08
C PRO A 79 3.91 39.17 -2.31
N ASN A 80 2.80 39.89 -2.18
CA ASN A 80 2.75 41.27 -1.66
C ASN A 80 1.83 41.45 -0.45
N LEU A 81 1.44 40.37 0.24
CA LEU A 81 0.62 40.44 1.45
C LEU A 81 1.31 39.70 2.60
N PRO A 82 1.08 40.12 3.86
CA PRO A 82 1.46 39.31 5.02
C PRO A 82 0.81 37.92 4.92
N PRO A 83 1.51 36.85 5.34
CA PRO A 83 0.96 35.50 5.34
C PRO A 83 -0.23 35.40 6.30
N ALA A 84 -1.17 34.51 5.97
CA ALA A 84 -2.23 34.08 6.89
C ALA A 84 -2.07 32.59 7.22
N ALA A 85 -2.73 32.15 8.28
CA ALA A 85 -2.74 30.76 8.70
C ALA A 85 -4.17 30.28 8.96
N ALA A 86 -4.43 29.03 8.63
CA ALA A 86 -5.66 28.31 8.98
C ALA A 86 -5.27 26.95 9.55
N GLU A 87 -6.11 26.39 10.40
CA GLU A 87 -5.83 25.11 11.05
C GLU A 87 -7.08 24.25 11.18
N PHE A 88 -6.84 22.95 11.26
CA PHE A 88 -7.83 21.96 11.66
C PHE A 88 -7.15 20.86 12.47
N THR A 89 -7.97 20.01 13.09
CA THR A 89 -7.51 18.81 13.79
C THR A 89 -7.95 17.56 13.02
N ALA A 90 -7.00 16.71 12.68
CA ALA A 90 -7.27 15.36 12.18
C ALA A 90 -7.37 14.40 13.37
N THR A 91 -8.54 13.82 13.63
CA THR A 91 -8.73 12.85 14.72
C THR A 91 -8.38 11.44 14.27
N PRO A 92 -7.80 10.58 15.15
CA PRO A 92 -7.53 9.19 14.83
C PRO A 92 -8.75 8.46 14.27
N SER A 93 -8.52 7.57 13.29
CA SER A 93 -9.55 6.74 12.67
C SER A 93 -9.25 5.26 12.94
N ASP A 94 -9.55 4.79 14.15
CA ASP A 94 -9.12 3.48 14.64
C ASP A 94 -10.09 2.33 14.30
N SER A 95 -10.92 2.48 13.26
CA SER A 95 -11.87 1.44 12.85
C SER A 95 -11.19 0.29 12.11
N ASP A 96 -11.77 -0.90 12.21
CA ASP A 96 -11.41 -2.08 11.43
C ASP A 96 -12.72 -2.72 10.95
N THR A 97 -13.16 -2.29 9.77
CA THR A 97 -14.47 -2.63 9.20
C THR A 97 -14.66 -4.14 8.98
N PHE A 98 -13.57 -4.90 8.82
CA PHE A 98 -13.64 -6.35 8.58
C PHE A 98 -13.24 -7.19 9.80
N GLU A 99 -12.87 -6.55 10.90
CA GLU A 99 -12.42 -7.21 12.13
C GLU A 99 -11.28 -8.22 11.87
N ASP A 100 -10.44 -7.96 10.86
CA ASP A 100 -9.34 -8.85 10.43
C ASP A 100 -7.97 -8.38 10.92
N GLY A 101 -7.94 -7.37 11.80
CA GLY A 101 -6.73 -6.81 12.36
C GLY A 101 -6.12 -5.70 11.52
N THR A 102 -6.59 -5.48 10.28
CA THR A 102 -6.11 -4.39 9.41
C THR A 102 -6.99 -3.14 9.59
N PRO A 103 -6.48 -2.06 10.19
CA PRO A 103 -7.27 -0.86 10.39
C PRO A 103 -7.63 -0.19 9.06
N ASP A 104 -8.77 0.48 9.04
CA ASP A 104 -9.33 1.09 7.84
C ASP A 104 -8.44 2.22 7.29
N PHE A 105 -7.67 2.91 8.14
CA PHE A 105 -6.70 3.90 7.67
C PHE A 105 -5.58 3.29 6.78
N LEU A 106 -5.33 1.97 6.87
CA LEU A 106 -4.40 1.26 5.97
C LEU A 106 -5.06 0.66 4.73
N ARG A 107 -6.38 0.51 4.70
CA ARG A 107 -7.06 -0.07 3.53
C ARG A 107 -7.03 0.91 2.37
N LEU A 108 -6.78 0.43 1.16
CA LEU A 108 -6.88 1.23 -0.04
C LEU A 108 -8.31 1.09 -0.55
N ASP A 109 -9.19 2.01 -0.16
CA ASP A 109 -10.62 1.93 -0.49
C ASP A 109 -10.92 2.48 -1.89
N ASP A 110 -10.07 3.39 -2.37
CA ASP A 110 -10.13 3.93 -3.72
C ASP A 110 -9.56 2.96 -4.76
N ASP A 111 -10.28 2.76 -5.87
CA ASP A 111 -9.89 1.81 -6.93
C ASP A 111 -8.61 2.22 -7.67
N HIS A 112 -8.28 3.51 -7.74
CA HIS A 112 -7.03 3.98 -8.31
C HIS A 112 -5.84 3.63 -7.39
N ASP A 113 -5.96 3.84 -6.08
CA ASP A 113 -4.95 3.44 -5.09
C ASP A 113 -4.73 1.93 -5.07
N ARG A 114 -5.81 1.13 -5.10
CA ARG A 114 -5.72 -0.34 -5.21
C ARG A 114 -4.99 -0.77 -6.47
N GLY A 115 -5.30 -0.12 -7.59
CA GLY A 115 -4.63 -0.35 -8.87
C GLY A 115 -3.16 0.05 -8.84
N ALA A 116 -2.83 1.18 -8.21
CA ALA A 116 -1.46 1.66 -8.03
C ALA A 116 -0.64 0.66 -7.20
N PHE A 117 -1.15 0.24 -6.05
CA PHE A 117 -0.49 -0.76 -5.21
C PHE A 117 -0.20 -2.05 -5.98
N ARG A 118 -1.19 -2.63 -6.67
CA ARG A 118 -0.99 -3.88 -7.43
C ARG A 118 0.09 -3.74 -8.51
N ARG A 119 0.09 -2.62 -9.24
CA ARG A 119 1.09 -2.36 -10.29
C ARG A 119 2.49 -2.24 -9.70
N TRP A 120 2.65 -1.43 -8.66
CA TRP A 120 3.94 -1.28 -7.98
C TRP A 120 4.41 -2.58 -7.34
N PHE A 121 3.56 -3.24 -6.57
CA PHE A 121 3.86 -4.51 -5.90
C PHE A 121 4.37 -5.58 -6.87
N THR A 122 3.63 -5.82 -7.96
CA THR A 122 4.02 -6.84 -8.94
C THR A 122 5.22 -6.41 -9.78
N TYR A 123 5.36 -5.13 -10.10
CA TYR A 123 6.53 -4.61 -10.83
C TYR A 123 7.80 -4.76 -9.99
N ILE A 124 7.78 -4.30 -8.74
CA ILE A 124 8.92 -4.35 -7.83
C ILE A 124 9.32 -5.79 -7.57
N ALA A 125 8.36 -6.69 -7.34
CA ALA A 125 8.61 -8.11 -7.17
C ALA A 125 9.25 -8.72 -8.43
N GLU A 126 8.64 -8.50 -9.60
CA GLU A 126 9.10 -9.07 -10.87
C GLU A 126 10.51 -8.57 -11.27
N GLU A 127 10.81 -7.31 -10.99
CA GLU A 127 12.10 -6.71 -11.30
C GLU A 127 13.26 -7.44 -10.60
N GLN A 128 13.05 -7.97 -9.39
CA GLN A 128 14.07 -8.73 -8.65
C GLN A 128 14.52 -10.00 -9.40
N TYR A 129 13.64 -10.60 -10.22
CA TYR A 129 14.00 -11.73 -11.07
C TYR A 129 14.99 -11.35 -12.17
N PHE A 130 14.85 -10.14 -12.72
CA PHE A 130 15.71 -9.64 -13.80
C PHE A 130 16.99 -8.97 -13.29
N GLN A 131 17.05 -8.61 -12.00
CA GLN A 131 18.29 -8.16 -11.38
C GLN A 131 19.30 -9.29 -11.21
N GLU A 132 20.56 -8.95 -11.45
CA GLU A 132 21.70 -9.77 -11.03
C GLU A 132 21.65 -10.01 -9.51
N PRO A 133 21.91 -11.23 -9.02
CA PRO A 133 21.81 -11.54 -7.59
C PRO A 133 22.60 -10.58 -6.67
N ALA A 134 23.76 -10.09 -7.11
CA ALA A 134 24.60 -9.16 -6.34
C ALA A 134 24.01 -7.74 -6.22
N ASN A 135 23.04 -7.39 -7.06
CA ASN A 135 22.38 -6.09 -7.03
C ASN A 135 21.07 -6.10 -6.24
N ARG A 136 20.54 -7.28 -5.92
CA ARG A 136 19.29 -7.42 -5.17
C ARG A 136 19.46 -6.89 -3.74
N PRO A 137 18.38 -6.35 -3.14
CA PRO A 137 18.33 -6.06 -1.71
C PRO A 137 18.73 -7.29 -0.89
N ALA A 138 19.68 -7.12 0.01
CA ALA A 138 20.22 -8.21 0.83
C ALA A 138 19.19 -8.86 1.77
N GLU A 139 18.06 -8.18 2.02
CA GLU A 139 16.97 -8.75 2.82
C GLU A 139 16.17 -9.82 2.08
N ILE A 140 16.26 -9.91 0.74
CA ILE A 140 15.51 -10.89 -0.04
C ILE A 140 16.29 -12.20 -0.05
N ASP A 141 16.01 -13.03 0.96
CA ASP A 141 16.62 -14.35 1.16
C ASP A 141 15.58 -15.50 1.18
N ASP A 142 14.30 -15.19 1.32
CA ASP A 142 13.21 -16.17 1.25
C ASP A 142 11.95 -15.63 0.56
N CYS A 143 10.94 -16.49 0.45
CA CYS A 143 9.68 -16.15 -0.22
C CYS A 143 8.87 -15.07 0.51
N ALA A 144 8.90 -15.05 1.84
CA ALA A 144 8.24 -14.02 2.63
C ALA A 144 9.00 -12.69 2.52
N ALA A 145 10.33 -12.71 2.49
CA ALA A 145 11.17 -11.54 2.37
C ALA A 145 10.99 -10.83 1.03
N LEU A 146 10.93 -11.58 -0.07
CA LEU A 146 10.56 -11.02 -1.38
C LEU A 146 9.19 -10.32 -1.34
N ILE A 147 8.20 -10.97 -0.71
CA ILE A 147 6.86 -10.41 -0.57
C ILE A 147 6.86 -9.15 0.30
N ARG A 148 7.51 -9.19 1.45
CA ARG A 148 7.60 -8.05 2.39
C ARG A 148 8.31 -6.87 1.75
N TYR A 149 9.41 -7.12 1.05
CA TYR A 149 10.13 -6.11 0.28
C TYR A 149 9.20 -5.44 -0.73
N ALA A 150 8.59 -6.22 -1.63
CA ALA A 150 7.70 -5.68 -2.65
C ALA A 150 6.50 -4.93 -2.06
N TYR A 151 5.93 -5.42 -0.97
CA TYR A 151 4.81 -4.78 -0.28
C TYR A 151 5.21 -3.41 0.31
N ARG A 152 6.32 -3.34 1.04
CA ARG A 152 6.82 -2.11 1.64
C ARG A 152 7.19 -1.10 0.56
N GLU A 153 7.98 -1.51 -0.42
CA GLU A 153 8.44 -0.63 -1.49
C GLU A 153 7.28 -0.10 -2.34
N ALA A 154 6.20 -0.88 -2.54
CA ALA A 154 5.00 -0.40 -3.23
C ALA A 154 4.26 0.73 -2.51
N LEU A 155 4.52 0.94 -1.21
CA LEU A 155 3.91 1.99 -0.38
C LEU A 155 4.81 3.23 -0.22
N HIS A 156 6.05 3.19 -0.72
CA HIS A 156 6.97 4.33 -0.65
C HIS A 156 6.56 5.47 -1.58
N ALA A 157 7.06 6.67 -1.29
CA ALA A 157 7.14 7.72 -2.29
C ALA A 157 8.17 7.29 -3.34
N HIS A 158 7.70 6.94 -4.55
CA HIS A 158 8.53 6.48 -5.67
C HIS A 158 9.29 7.65 -6.33
N ASP A 159 10.05 8.42 -5.53
CA ASP A 159 10.86 9.55 -5.98
C ASP A 159 12.25 9.13 -6.49
N SER A 160 13.09 10.11 -6.85
CA SER A 160 14.43 9.85 -7.37
C SER A 160 15.36 9.20 -6.33
N GLY A 161 15.19 9.52 -5.04
CA GLY A 161 16.00 8.94 -3.98
C GLY A 161 15.64 7.47 -3.74
N TRP A 162 14.34 7.16 -3.76
CA TRP A 162 13.85 5.78 -3.73
C TRP A 162 14.37 4.98 -4.94
N ALA A 163 14.30 5.53 -6.15
CA ALA A 163 14.74 4.87 -7.36
C ALA A 163 16.23 4.50 -7.33
N GLU A 164 17.08 5.41 -6.84
CA GLU A 164 18.50 5.18 -6.65
C GLU A 164 18.76 4.07 -5.63
N ALA A 165 18.07 4.11 -4.49
CA ALA A 165 18.19 3.10 -3.44
C ALA A 165 17.75 1.71 -3.89
N ALA A 166 16.64 1.62 -4.64
CA ALA A 166 16.09 0.39 -5.20
C ALA A 166 16.90 -0.14 -6.41
N ARG A 167 17.87 0.64 -6.90
CA ARG A 167 18.74 0.32 -8.05
C ARG A 167 17.96 -0.05 -9.32
N LEU A 168 16.79 0.55 -9.49
CA LEU A 168 15.91 0.24 -10.62
C LEU A 168 16.45 0.87 -11.90
N PRO A 169 16.63 0.10 -12.99
CA PRO A 169 17.14 0.63 -14.24
C PRO A 169 16.15 1.60 -14.91
N ILE A 170 14.84 1.40 -14.71
CA ILE A 170 13.77 2.22 -15.26
C ILE A 170 12.68 2.34 -14.22
N VAL A 171 12.32 3.55 -13.81
CA VAL A 171 11.15 3.76 -12.94
C VAL A 171 9.91 3.93 -13.82
N PRO A 172 8.92 3.04 -13.73
CA PRO A 172 7.71 3.17 -14.52
C PRO A 172 6.90 4.40 -14.06
N PRO A 173 6.21 5.12 -14.97
CA PRO A 173 5.41 6.29 -14.63
C PRO A 173 4.04 5.88 -14.06
N PHE A 174 4.02 4.93 -13.13
CA PHE A 174 2.80 4.54 -12.44
C PHE A 174 2.37 5.64 -11.49
N SER A 175 1.05 5.82 -11.36
CA SER A 175 0.52 6.74 -10.35
C SER A 175 0.95 6.32 -8.94
N PRO A 176 1.25 7.27 -8.05
CA PRO A 176 1.49 6.97 -6.65
C PRO A 176 0.18 6.60 -5.94
N ILE A 177 0.32 5.99 -4.77
CA ILE A 177 -0.79 5.82 -3.81
C ILE A 177 -1.04 7.17 -3.14
N ALA A 178 -2.30 7.58 -3.10
CA ALA A 178 -2.74 8.89 -2.68
C ALA A 178 -3.16 8.95 -1.20
N LYS A 179 -3.70 7.85 -0.64
CA LYS A 179 -4.21 7.79 0.74
C LYS A 179 -3.14 8.11 1.79
N TYR A 180 -1.97 7.48 1.69
CA TYR A 180 -0.84 7.68 2.60
C TYR A 180 0.48 7.28 1.94
N GLN A 181 1.59 7.62 2.60
CA GLN A 181 2.95 7.27 2.18
C GLN A 181 3.67 6.58 3.32
N TYR A 182 4.29 5.43 3.06
CA TYR A 182 5.14 4.78 4.05
C TYR A 182 6.39 5.65 4.37
N PRO A 183 6.84 5.72 5.65
CA PRO A 183 6.32 5.05 6.84
C PRO A 183 5.35 5.93 7.66
N TYR A 184 4.72 6.94 7.04
CA TYR A 184 3.92 7.94 7.74
C TYR A 184 2.48 7.46 7.97
N THR A 185 2.35 6.51 8.89
CA THR A 185 1.07 6.02 9.43
C THR A 185 1.14 5.98 10.96
N PRO A 186 0.00 5.85 11.68
CA PRO A 186 0.01 5.62 13.12
C PRO A 186 0.83 4.40 13.57
N LEU A 187 1.11 3.44 12.68
CA LEU A 187 1.93 2.26 12.95
C LEU A 187 3.40 2.43 12.52
N GLY A 188 3.76 3.59 11.99
CA GLY A 188 5.10 3.87 11.51
C GLY A 188 5.56 2.87 10.45
N ALA A 189 6.71 2.25 10.69
CA ALA A 189 7.26 1.22 9.82
C ALA A 189 6.60 -0.16 9.97
N ALA A 190 5.78 -0.38 11.01
CA ALA A 190 5.20 -1.68 11.30
C ALA A 190 4.01 -1.96 10.35
N LEU A 191 4.27 -2.71 9.28
CA LEU A 191 3.32 -2.95 8.19
C LEU A 191 2.46 -4.19 8.35
N PHE A 192 2.93 -5.19 9.10
CA PHE A 192 2.31 -6.50 9.12
C PHE A 192 1.69 -6.78 10.48
N ARG A 193 0.44 -7.22 10.48
CA ARG A 193 -0.23 -7.77 11.65
C ARG A 193 0.44 -9.11 12.01
N VAL A 194 0.77 -9.30 13.29
CA VAL A 194 1.45 -10.51 13.79
C VAL A 194 0.69 -11.21 14.93
N GLU A 195 -0.49 -10.68 15.29
CA GLU A 195 -1.37 -11.24 16.32
C GLU A 195 -2.79 -11.37 15.77
N ASP A 196 -3.56 -12.32 16.30
CA ASP A 196 -4.95 -12.52 15.89
C ASP A 196 -5.88 -11.41 16.43
N GLY A 197 -7.08 -11.35 15.86
CA GLY A 197 -8.16 -10.48 16.31
C GLY A 197 -8.16 -9.07 15.70
N PRO A 198 -9.21 -8.28 15.99
CA PRO A 198 -9.43 -6.99 15.38
C PRO A 198 -8.37 -5.97 15.85
N TYR A 199 -8.21 -4.93 15.05
CA TYR A 199 -7.39 -3.78 15.42
C TYR A 199 -7.94 -3.09 16.67
N ARG A 200 -7.04 -2.63 17.54
CA ARG A 200 -7.36 -1.77 18.68
C ARG A 200 -6.39 -0.60 18.72
N ALA A 201 -6.85 0.57 19.18
CA ALA A 201 -5.99 1.75 19.32
C ALA A 201 -4.73 1.51 20.17
N THR A 202 -4.79 0.58 21.14
CA THR A 202 -3.63 0.16 21.95
C THR A 202 -2.53 -0.52 21.14
N ASP A 203 -2.85 -1.04 19.95
CA ASP A 203 -1.91 -1.75 19.09
C ASP A 203 -0.85 -0.80 18.51
N GLN A 204 -1.12 0.51 18.42
CA GLN A 204 -0.17 1.52 17.95
C GLN A 204 1.11 1.58 18.80
N ALA A 205 0.97 1.36 20.10
CA ALA A 205 2.10 1.28 21.04
C ALA A 205 2.47 -0.17 21.41
N GLY A 206 1.78 -1.15 20.82
CA GLY A 206 1.88 -2.56 21.13
C GLY A 206 2.88 -3.30 20.25
N LYS A 207 2.76 -4.63 20.24
CA LYS A 207 3.54 -5.55 19.40
C LYS A 207 2.70 -6.30 18.37
N ALA A 208 1.42 -5.93 18.24
CA ALA A 208 0.50 -6.54 17.29
C ALA A 208 0.88 -6.28 15.82
N PHE A 209 1.76 -5.30 15.57
CA PHE A 209 2.34 -5.04 14.26
C PHE A 209 3.87 -5.08 14.27
N ALA A 210 4.45 -5.53 13.16
CA ALA A 210 5.89 -5.59 12.97
C ALA A 210 6.31 -5.27 11.52
N GLN A 211 7.60 -5.03 11.31
CA GLN A 211 8.22 -4.95 9.98
C GLN A 211 8.46 -6.33 9.36
N PHE A 212 8.48 -7.37 10.19
CA PHE A 212 8.71 -8.75 9.79
C PHE A 212 7.43 -9.57 9.93
N ALA A 213 7.21 -10.46 8.97
CA ALA A 213 6.17 -11.47 8.94
C ALA A 213 6.67 -12.63 8.06
N ASP A 214 6.63 -13.84 8.60
CA ASP A 214 6.89 -15.05 7.81
C ASP A 214 5.67 -15.43 6.97
N VAL A 215 5.79 -16.49 6.18
CA VAL A 215 4.71 -16.95 5.29
C VAL A 215 3.43 -17.27 6.08
N GLU A 216 3.55 -17.91 7.24
CA GLU A 216 2.39 -18.27 8.06
C GLU A 216 1.67 -17.02 8.58
N THR A 217 2.43 -16.04 9.05
CA THR A 217 1.94 -14.75 9.54
C THR A 217 1.25 -13.95 8.43
N LEU A 218 1.84 -13.90 7.23
CA LEU A 218 1.23 -13.25 6.07
C LEU A 218 -0.08 -13.92 5.69
N TRP A 219 -0.07 -15.25 5.60
CA TRP A 219 -1.25 -16.06 5.29
C TRP A 219 -2.38 -15.86 6.29
N ARG A 220 -2.09 -15.90 7.60
CA ARG A 220 -3.10 -15.86 8.66
C ARG A 220 -3.69 -14.48 8.90
N PHE A 221 -2.86 -13.44 8.91
CA PHE A 221 -3.23 -12.14 9.49
C PHE A 221 -3.22 -10.97 8.51
N ASN A 222 -2.58 -11.14 7.34
CA ASN A 222 -2.38 -10.03 6.40
C ASN A 222 -3.13 -10.23 5.08
N THR A 223 -3.79 -11.37 4.91
CA THR A 223 -4.53 -11.73 3.70
C THR A 223 -5.87 -12.39 3.99
N HIS A 224 -6.80 -12.28 3.03
CA HIS A 224 -8.09 -12.95 3.05
C HIS A 224 -8.22 -13.97 1.91
N TYR A 225 -8.93 -15.06 2.18
CA TYR A 225 -9.08 -16.19 1.27
C TYR A 225 -9.99 -15.86 0.07
N LEU A 226 -9.58 -16.29 -1.13
CA LEU A 226 -10.33 -16.15 -2.38
C LEU A 226 -10.84 -17.48 -2.95
N GLY A 227 -10.42 -18.62 -2.40
CA GLY A 227 -10.71 -19.93 -2.96
C GLY A 227 -9.46 -20.68 -3.42
N ARG A 228 -9.67 -21.74 -4.19
CA ARG A 228 -8.59 -22.56 -4.79
C ARG A 228 -8.56 -22.51 -6.32
N ASP A 229 -9.42 -21.70 -6.92
CA ASP A 229 -9.48 -21.51 -8.36
C ASP A 229 -8.52 -20.38 -8.79
N LEU A 230 -7.42 -20.77 -9.45
CA LEU A 230 -6.41 -19.83 -9.94
C LEU A 230 -6.95 -18.84 -10.98
N SER A 231 -8.07 -19.16 -11.66
CA SER A 231 -8.68 -18.24 -12.63
C SER A 231 -9.25 -16.96 -11.98
N ARG A 232 -9.44 -16.97 -10.65
CA ARG A 232 -9.90 -15.81 -9.87
C ARG A 232 -8.76 -14.85 -9.47
N ALA A 233 -7.52 -15.23 -9.73
CA ALA A 233 -6.35 -14.45 -9.32
C ALA A 233 -6.26 -13.13 -10.07
N LEU A 234 -6.01 -12.05 -9.33
CA LEU A 234 -5.60 -10.76 -9.87
C LEU A 234 -4.13 -10.50 -9.58
N PRO A 235 -3.43 -9.69 -10.40
CA PRO A 235 -2.04 -9.31 -10.15
C PRO A 235 -1.82 -8.84 -8.70
N GLY A 236 -0.86 -9.47 -8.03
CA GLY A 236 -0.49 -9.20 -6.64
C GLY A 236 -1.20 -10.06 -5.60
N ASP A 237 -2.16 -10.91 -6.00
CA ASP A 237 -2.70 -11.94 -5.12
C ASP A 237 -1.63 -13.02 -4.84
N LEU A 238 -1.76 -13.71 -3.71
CA LEU A 238 -0.77 -14.67 -3.21
C LEU A 238 -1.31 -16.10 -3.26
N LEU A 239 -0.44 -17.05 -3.60
CA LEU A 239 -0.70 -18.48 -3.47
C LEU A 239 0.06 -18.97 -2.25
N PHE A 240 -0.64 -19.64 -1.33
CA PHE A 240 0.01 -20.24 -0.16
C PHE A 240 -0.02 -21.76 -0.23
N PHE A 241 1.07 -22.36 0.23
CA PHE A 241 1.25 -23.79 0.33
C PHE A 241 1.75 -24.16 1.73
N ARG A 242 1.43 -25.38 2.16
CA ARG A 242 1.95 -25.99 3.37
C ARG A 242 2.45 -27.40 3.05
N GLN A 243 3.66 -27.71 3.49
CA GLN A 243 4.27 -29.03 3.44
C GLN A 243 4.31 -29.61 4.85
N ASP A 244 3.97 -30.89 5.01
CA ASP A 244 3.98 -31.56 6.31
C ASP A 244 5.40 -31.90 6.82
N ALA A 245 6.41 -31.80 5.95
CA ALA A 245 7.81 -32.06 6.28
C ALA A 245 8.70 -30.88 5.86
N GLY A 246 9.45 -30.31 6.80
CA GLY A 246 10.41 -29.23 6.55
C GLY A 246 10.63 -28.30 7.75
N HIS A 247 11.74 -27.57 7.75
CA HIS A 247 12.03 -26.54 8.74
C HIS A 247 11.26 -25.23 8.48
N MET A 248 10.86 -25.00 7.21
CA MET A 248 9.93 -23.96 6.77
C MET A 248 8.73 -24.62 6.11
N PRO A 249 7.67 -24.99 6.88
CA PRO A 249 6.56 -25.76 6.32
C PRO A 249 5.66 -24.93 5.42
N PHE A 250 5.72 -23.60 5.46
CA PHE A 250 4.90 -22.71 4.64
C PHE A 250 5.70 -22.11 3.50
N HIS A 251 5.08 -22.02 2.33
CA HIS A 251 5.66 -21.40 1.15
C HIS A 251 4.63 -20.53 0.44
N SER A 252 5.09 -19.46 -0.20
CA SER A 252 4.23 -18.52 -0.90
C SER A 252 4.76 -18.14 -2.27
N MET A 253 3.84 -17.94 -3.21
CA MET A 253 4.13 -17.40 -4.53
C MET A 253 3.28 -16.15 -4.78
N ILE A 254 3.83 -15.20 -5.53
CA ILE A 254 3.12 -14.01 -6.01
C ILE A 254 2.53 -14.34 -7.38
N TYR A 255 1.22 -14.15 -7.56
CA TYR A 255 0.62 -14.14 -8.89
C TYR A 255 0.89 -12.79 -9.55
N LEU A 256 1.72 -12.76 -10.60
CA LEU A 256 2.05 -11.53 -11.32
C LEU A 256 0.98 -11.14 -12.33
N GLY A 257 0.27 -12.14 -12.91
CA GLY A 257 -0.53 -11.92 -14.11
C GLY A 257 0.37 -11.76 -15.33
N GLU A 258 -0.04 -10.91 -16.29
CA GLU A 258 0.82 -10.56 -17.42
C GLU A 258 2.06 -9.79 -16.95
N SER A 259 3.22 -10.12 -17.51
CA SER A 259 4.48 -9.47 -17.16
C SER A 259 4.48 -8.00 -17.57
N GLN A 260 4.92 -7.12 -16.65
CA GLN A 260 5.06 -5.69 -16.91
C GLN A 260 6.39 -5.37 -17.61
N LEU A 261 7.37 -6.28 -17.51
CA LEU A 261 8.71 -6.17 -18.10
C LEU A 261 8.86 -6.93 -19.43
N ARG A 262 8.07 -7.99 -19.66
CA ARG A 262 8.05 -8.77 -20.91
C ARG A 262 6.66 -8.82 -21.53
N LYS A 263 6.55 -8.36 -22.78
CA LYS A 263 5.28 -8.36 -23.53
C LYS A 263 5.07 -9.65 -24.32
N ASP A 264 4.99 -10.78 -23.61
CA ASP A 264 4.74 -12.10 -24.22
C ASP A 264 3.32 -12.65 -23.96
N ARG A 265 2.49 -11.90 -23.22
CA ARG A 265 1.09 -12.23 -22.86
C ARG A 265 0.93 -13.50 -22.02
N ASN A 266 2.02 -14.09 -21.54
CA ASN A 266 1.93 -15.20 -20.59
C ASN A 266 1.56 -14.67 -19.20
N LEU A 267 0.86 -15.50 -18.44
CA LEU A 267 0.55 -15.24 -17.05
C LEU A 267 1.60 -15.90 -16.16
N TYR A 268 2.18 -15.15 -15.23
CA TYR A 268 3.31 -15.60 -14.42
C TYR A 268 2.97 -15.71 -12.94
N VAL A 269 3.67 -16.63 -12.29
CA VAL A 269 3.91 -16.62 -10.85
C VAL A 269 5.40 -16.36 -10.58
N LEU A 270 5.68 -15.82 -9.40
CA LEU A 270 7.03 -15.52 -8.93
C LEU A 270 7.19 -15.96 -7.49
N TYR A 271 8.33 -16.56 -7.14
CA TYR A 271 8.65 -16.91 -5.76
C TYR A 271 10.16 -17.00 -5.56
N HIS A 272 10.61 -16.90 -4.32
CA HIS A 272 11.96 -17.25 -3.91
C HIS A 272 11.95 -18.69 -3.38
N THR A 273 12.91 -19.54 -3.73
CA THR A 273 12.95 -20.94 -3.25
C THR A 273 13.21 -21.06 -1.75
N GLY A 274 13.75 -20.01 -1.15
CA GLY A 274 14.30 -20.02 0.20
C GLY A 274 15.64 -20.75 0.26
N PRO A 275 16.37 -20.61 1.37
CA PRO A 275 17.63 -21.31 1.55
C PRO A 275 17.42 -22.82 1.78
N ASP A 276 18.33 -23.63 1.25
CA ASP A 276 18.44 -25.06 1.51
C ASP A 276 19.89 -25.44 1.82
N GLY A 277 20.19 -25.61 3.11
CA GLY A 277 21.55 -25.87 3.59
C GLY A 277 22.51 -24.71 3.26
N ALA A 278 23.44 -24.95 2.34
CA ALA A 278 24.40 -23.94 1.88
C ALA A 278 23.93 -23.18 0.63
N ASP A 279 22.85 -23.62 -0.01
CA ASP A 279 22.24 -22.92 -1.13
C ASP A 279 21.39 -21.76 -0.57
N PRO A 280 21.70 -20.49 -0.89
CA PRO A 280 20.88 -19.36 -0.46
C PRO A 280 19.49 -19.33 -1.14
N GLY A 281 19.30 -20.15 -2.19
CA GLY A 281 18.09 -20.14 -3.00
C GLY A 281 18.12 -19.11 -4.12
N GLU A 282 17.06 -19.12 -4.92
CA GLU A 282 16.93 -18.26 -6.08
C GLU A 282 15.48 -17.78 -6.27
N ILE A 283 15.31 -16.69 -7.02
CA ILE A 283 14.00 -16.24 -7.48
C ILE A 283 13.65 -17.01 -8.75
N ARG A 284 12.51 -17.71 -8.73
CA ARG A 284 11.95 -18.42 -9.89
C ARG A 284 10.71 -17.71 -10.40
N ARG A 285 10.62 -17.64 -11.74
CA ARG A 285 9.46 -17.13 -12.48
C ARG A 285 8.95 -18.21 -13.41
N LEU A 286 7.70 -18.63 -13.24
CA LEU A 286 7.07 -19.68 -14.04
C LEU A 286 5.80 -19.15 -14.68
N THR A 287 5.46 -19.63 -15.87
CA THR A 287 4.09 -19.43 -16.38
C THR A 287 3.10 -20.22 -15.52
N THR A 288 1.85 -19.80 -15.45
CA THR A 288 0.81 -20.57 -14.75
C THR A 288 0.63 -21.96 -15.35
N GLU A 289 0.79 -22.12 -16.66
CA GLU A 289 0.77 -23.42 -17.33
C GLU A 289 1.91 -24.33 -16.86
N GLN A 290 3.13 -23.80 -16.72
CA GLN A 290 4.27 -24.54 -16.17
C GLN A 290 4.03 -24.94 -14.71
N LEU A 291 3.48 -24.04 -13.90
CA LEU A 291 3.16 -24.33 -12.50
C LEU A 291 2.06 -25.40 -12.37
N LEU A 292 1.04 -25.40 -13.23
CA LEU A 292 0.00 -26.43 -13.22
C LEU A 292 0.52 -27.82 -13.60
N ARG A 293 1.62 -27.88 -14.37
CA ARG A 293 2.31 -29.11 -14.76
C ARG A 293 3.60 -29.34 -13.97
N PHE A 294 3.78 -28.66 -12.84
CA PHE A 294 5.03 -28.73 -12.08
C PHE A 294 5.35 -30.18 -11.68
N PRO A 295 6.61 -30.65 -11.78
CA PRO A 295 6.92 -32.07 -11.61
C PRO A 295 6.42 -32.65 -10.29
N GLN A 296 6.66 -31.94 -9.20
CA GLN A 296 6.17 -32.22 -7.85
C GLN A 296 4.69 -31.82 -7.71
N PRO A 297 3.74 -32.78 -7.57
CA PRO A 297 2.32 -32.48 -7.49
C PRO A 297 1.91 -31.59 -6.31
N GLU A 298 2.65 -31.65 -5.21
CA GLU A 298 2.44 -30.86 -4.00
C GLU A 298 2.57 -29.35 -4.23
N TRP A 299 3.24 -28.91 -5.30
CA TRP A 299 3.37 -27.50 -5.67
C TRP A 299 2.35 -27.03 -6.72
N ARG A 300 1.44 -27.90 -7.17
CA ARG A 300 0.43 -27.53 -8.17
C ARG A 300 -0.75 -26.82 -7.48
N PRO A 301 -1.15 -25.60 -7.88
CA PRO A 301 -2.26 -24.87 -7.29
C PRO A 301 -3.61 -25.35 -7.85
N ILE A 302 -3.96 -26.59 -7.53
CA ILE A 302 -5.21 -27.23 -7.95
C ILE A 302 -6.07 -27.53 -6.72
N SER A 303 -7.40 -27.46 -6.85
CA SER A 303 -8.32 -27.62 -5.72
C SER A 303 -8.13 -28.91 -4.92
N GLY A 304 -7.79 -30.02 -5.61
CA GLY A 304 -7.56 -31.33 -4.99
C GLY A 304 -6.20 -31.51 -4.32
N ASN A 305 -5.28 -30.54 -4.42
CA ASN A 305 -3.98 -30.61 -3.74
C ASN A 305 -4.13 -30.17 -2.27
N PRO A 306 -3.94 -31.07 -1.29
CA PRO A 306 -4.06 -30.73 0.13
C PRO A 306 -2.97 -29.74 0.58
N ASN A 307 -1.81 -29.74 -0.06
CA ASN A 307 -0.70 -28.84 0.27
C ASN A 307 -0.95 -27.41 -0.21
N PHE A 308 -1.83 -27.20 -1.20
CA PHE A 308 -2.21 -25.86 -1.63
C PHE A 308 -3.23 -25.31 -0.63
N LEU A 309 -2.88 -24.28 0.14
CA LEU A 309 -3.80 -23.65 1.09
C LEU A 309 -4.85 -22.81 0.37
N GLY A 310 -4.46 -22.22 -0.77
CA GLY A 310 -5.35 -21.51 -1.67
C GLY A 310 -4.77 -20.22 -2.21
N LEU A 311 -5.65 -19.48 -2.89
CA LEU A 311 -5.43 -18.13 -3.37
C LEU A 311 -5.93 -17.12 -2.33
N PHE A 312 -5.13 -16.10 -2.07
CA PHE A 312 -5.37 -15.10 -1.04
C PHE A 312 -5.08 -13.70 -1.58
N ARG A 313 -5.69 -12.69 -0.97
CA ARG A 313 -5.50 -11.28 -1.32
C ARG A 313 -5.14 -10.48 -0.08
N TRP A 314 -4.33 -9.45 -0.25
CA TRP A 314 -3.98 -8.53 0.82
C TRP A 314 -5.19 -7.88 1.46
N ASN A 315 -5.21 -7.83 2.80
CA ASN A 315 -6.28 -7.18 3.55
C ASN A 315 -6.38 -5.68 3.22
N ILE A 316 -5.27 -5.02 2.87
CA ILE A 316 -5.30 -3.61 2.41
C ILE A 316 -6.08 -3.43 1.11
N LEU A 317 -6.35 -4.49 0.34
CA LEU A 317 -7.10 -4.43 -0.93
C LEU A 317 -8.56 -4.89 -0.78
N ARG A 318 -8.95 -5.31 0.43
CA ARG A 318 -10.29 -5.85 0.74
C ARG A 318 -11.33 -4.74 0.71
N LYS A 319 -12.48 -5.02 0.09
CA LYS A 319 -13.61 -4.08 0.00
C LYS A 319 -14.92 -4.77 0.39
N VAL A 320 -15.91 -3.99 0.82
CA VAL A 320 -17.18 -4.50 1.34
C VAL A 320 -17.87 -5.44 0.34
N SER A 321 -17.78 -5.14 -0.96
CA SER A 321 -18.39 -5.96 -2.02
C SER A 321 -17.72 -7.32 -2.28
N GLU A 322 -16.53 -7.61 -1.73
CA GLU A 322 -15.88 -8.93 -1.87
C GLU A 322 -16.42 -9.97 -0.88
N THR A 323 -17.21 -9.57 0.13
CA THR A 323 -17.65 -10.46 1.23
C THR A 323 -18.96 -11.20 1.00
N TYR A 324 -19.68 -10.96 -0.11
CA TYR A 324 -20.99 -11.61 -0.30
C TYR A 324 -20.90 -13.09 -0.71
N ASP A 325 -19.72 -13.61 -1.01
CA ASP A 325 -19.54 -14.97 -1.53
C ASP A 325 -18.81 -15.94 -0.58
N ALA A 326 -18.38 -15.48 0.60
CA ALA A 326 -17.54 -16.26 1.52
C ALA A 326 -18.30 -16.90 2.70
N ARG A 327 -19.63 -16.76 2.78
CA ARG A 327 -20.41 -17.28 3.92
C ARG A 327 -20.86 -18.74 3.80
N HIS A 328 -20.39 -19.49 2.82
CA HIS A 328 -20.60 -20.93 2.76
C HIS A 328 -19.24 -21.55 2.46
N PHE A 329 -18.58 -22.13 3.46
CA PHE A 329 -17.89 -23.42 3.46
C PHE A 329 -17.27 -23.68 4.82
#